data_AF-A0A5P8K3N1-F1
#
_entry.id   AF-A0A5P8K3N1-F1
#
_cell.length_a   1.000
_cell.length_b   1.000
_cell.length_c   1.000
_cell.angle_alpha   90.00
_cell.angle_beta   90.00
_cell.angle_gamma   90.00
#
_symmetry.space_group_name_H-M   'P 1'
#
loop_
_entity.id
_entity.type
_entity.pdbx_description
1 polymer ?
#
loop_
_entity_poly.entity_id
_entity_poly.type
_entity_poly.pdbx_seq_one_letter_code
_entity_poly.pdbx_strand_id
1 'polypeptide(L)'
;MANLADEYGTDVEIYIKALTTTIHADTPTGAPAKLHDLLEQVGLERHEYPTDRPLYIWHTVPEHLGADEQKRVATRAIPALLLAGYEVNCTPDVFDEAAYRQAVHEARTRAARPSTQHPPPAGSPSHPAPAQRTP
;
A
#
# COMPACT_ATOMS: atom_id res chain seq x y z
N MET A 1 -5.01 0.62 -26.27
CA MET A 1 -5.12 -0.64 -25.52
C MET A 1 -5.89 -0.30 -24.27
N ALA A 2 -7.02 -0.96 -24.03
CA ALA A 2 -7.69 -0.83 -22.74
C ALA A 2 -6.92 -1.70 -21.73
N ASN A 3 -6.67 -1.18 -20.54
CA ASN A 3 -6.16 -1.98 -19.43
C ASN A 3 -7.31 -2.83 -18.84
N LEU A 4 -6.99 -3.91 -18.14
CA LEU A 4 -8.00 -4.87 -17.67
C LEU A 4 -9.03 -4.24 -16.72
N ALA A 5 -8.64 -3.24 -15.92
CA ALA A 5 -9.58 -2.56 -15.02
C ALA A 5 -10.65 -1.76 -15.79
N ASP A 6 -10.30 -1.16 -16.94
CA ASP A 6 -11.28 -0.53 -17.83
C ASP A 6 -12.22 -1.58 -18.47
N GLU A 7 -11.72 -2.80 -18.72
CA GLU A 7 -12.50 -3.89 -19.33
C GLU A 7 -13.48 -4.54 -18.33
N TYR A 8 -13.04 -4.76 -17.09
CA TYR A 8 -13.86 -5.36 -16.04
C TYR A 8 -14.68 -4.35 -15.23
N GLY A 9 -14.37 -3.06 -15.35
CA GLY A 9 -15.09 -1.98 -14.65
C GLY A 9 -14.77 -1.90 -13.15
N THR A 10 -13.58 -2.34 -12.75
CA THR A 10 -13.09 -2.30 -11.36
C THR A 10 -12.07 -1.17 -11.19
N ASP A 11 -11.75 -0.83 -9.93
CA ASP A 11 -10.72 0.17 -9.66
C ASP A 11 -9.30 -0.43 -9.74
N VAL A 12 -9.15 -1.73 -9.43
CA VAL A 12 -7.87 -2.44 -9.47
C VAL A 12 -8.04 -3.88 -9.92
N GLU A 13 -7.25 -4.30 -10.92
CA GLU A 13 -7.14 -5.69 -11.38
C GLU A 13 -5.76 -6.26 -11.04
N ILE A 14 -5.73 -7.28 -10.18
CA ILE A 14 -4.50 -7.96 -9.76
C ILE A 14 -4.38 -9.33 -10.46
N TYR A 15 -3.31 -9.53 -11.23
CA TYR A 15 -3.12 -10.74 -12.03
C TYR A 15 -1.64 -11.05 -12.29
N ILE A 16 -1.33 -12.31 -12.64
CA ILE A 16 -0.01 -12.67 -13.17
C ILE A 16 -0.01 -12.38 -14.67
N LYS A 17 0.91 -11.53 -15.14
CA LYS A 17 0.99 -11.25 -16.57
C LYS A 17 1.42 -12.50 -17.34
N ALA A 18 0.68 -12.84 -18.37
CA ALA A 18 0.90 -14.06 -19.16
C ALA A 18 2.36 -14.16 -19.63
N LEU A 19 2.92 -15.38 -19.55
CA LEU A 19 4.32 -15.70 -19.91
C LEU A 19 5.37 -15.00 -19.02
N THR A 20 4.96 -14.39 -17.92
CA THR A 20 5.85 -13.83 -16.90
C THR A 20 5.52 -14.44 -15.54
N THR A 21 6.36 -14.15 -14.55
CA THR A 21 6.10 -14.45 -13.14
C THR A 21 5.70 -13.21 -12.35
N THR A 22 5.67 -12.04 -12.99
CA THR A 22 5.41 -10.76 -12.35
C THR A 22 3.92 -10.56 -12.16
N ILE A 23 3.53 -10.24 -10.93
CA ILE A 23 2.17 -9.84 -10.61
C ILE A 23 1.99 -8.36 -10.94
N HIS A 24 0.98 -8.06 -11.74
CA HIS A 24 0.55 -6.74 -12.13
C HIS A 24 -0.67 -6.31 -11.31
N ALA A 25 -0.76 -4.99 -11.07
CA ALA A 25 -1.97 -4.32 -10.61
C ALA A 25 -2.30 -3.20 -11.60
N ASP A 26 -3.32 -3.43 -12.42
CA ASP A 26 -3.81 -2.44 -13.39
C ASP A 26 -4.91 -1.60 -12.76
N THR A 27 -4.90 -0.30 -13.06
CA THR A 27 -5.91 0.67 -12.63
C THR A 27 -6.55 1.32 -13.85
N PRO A 28 -7.82 1.76 -13.80
CA PRO A 28 -8.51 2.35 -14.93
C PRO A 28 -7.78 3.57 -15.49
N THR A 29 -8.01 3.86 -16.78
CA THR A 29 -7.41 5.02 -17.42
C THR A 29 -7.88 6.30 -16.70
N GLY A 30 -6.92 7.11 -16.22
CA GLY A 30 -7.24 8.32 -15.46
C GLY A 30 -7.59 8.07 -13.99
N ALA A 31 -7.21 6.91 -13.44
CA ALA A 31 -7.28 6.62 -12.02
C ALA A 31 -6.77 7.79 -11.15
N PRO A 32 -7.40 8.03 -9.98
CA PRO A 32 -7.01 9.13 -9.11
C PRO A 32 -5.59 8.90 -8.57
N ALA A 33 -4.80 9.98 -8.47
CA ALA A 33 -3.43 9.91 -7.94
C ALA A 33 -3.33 9.20 -6.58
N LYS A 34 -4.35 9.37 -5.72
CA LYS A 34 -4.45 8.69 -4.42
C LYS A 34 -4.45 7.17 -4.51
N LEU A 35 -5.00 6.60 -5.59
CA LEU A 35 -4.98 5.15 -5.81
C LEU A 35 -3.55 4.68 -6.12
N HIS A 36 -2.82 5.41 -6.97
CA HIS A 36 -1.41 5.11 -7.25
C HIS A 36 -0.56 5.23 -5.98
N ASP A 37 -0.74 6.32 -5.22
CA ASP A 37 -0.03 6.51 -3.95
C ASP A 37 -0.33 5.38 -2.94
N LEU A 38 -1.56 4.83 -2.95
CA LEU A 38 -1.94 3.72 -2.09
C LEU A 38 -1.29 2.41 -2.54
N LEU A 39 -1.22 2.14 -3.85
CA LEU A 39 -0.53 0.96 -4.40
C LEU A 39 0.97 0.99 -4.04
N GLU A 40 1.60 2.15 -4.10
CA GLU A 40 2.98 2.33 -3.66
C GLU A 40 3.14 2.09 -2.14
N GLN A 41 2.23 2.60 -1.32
CA GLN A 41 2.26 2.41 0.14
C GLN A 41 2.08 0.95 0.59
N VAL A 42 1.34 0.15 -0.17
CA VAL A 42 1.16 -1.28 0.11
C VAL A 42 2.26 -2.15 -0.51
N GLY A 43 3.27 -1.53 -1.12
CA GLY A 43 4.52 -2.17 -1.53
C GLY A 43 4.59 -2.57 -3.00
N LEU A 44 3.73 -2.03 -3.86
CA LEU A 44 3.87 -2.18 -5.31
C LEU A 44 4.80 -1.12 -5.88
N GLU A 45 5.52 -1.49 -6.92
CA GLU A 45 6.38 -0.60 -7.70
C GLU A 45 5.57 0.05 -8.81
N ARG A 46 5.60 1.38 -8.84
CA ARG A 46 5.00 2.17 -9.90
C ARG A 46 5.96 2.27 -11.07
N HIS A 47 5.42 2.04 -12.26
CA HIS A 47 6.11 2.22 -13.52
C HIS A 47 5.36 3.22 -14.38
N GLU A 48 6.12 4.08 -15.03
CA GLU A 48 5.58 5.13 -15.90
C GLU A 48 6.32 5.10 -17.23
N TYR A 49 5.57 5.11 -18.33
CA TYR A 49 6.15 5.24 -19.66
C TYR A 49 5.74 6.59 -20.27
N PRO A 50 6.70 7.50 -20.52
CA PRO A 50 6.44 8.79 -21.15
C PRO A 50 6.21 8.60 -22.65
N THR A 51 5.03 8.13 -23.02
CA THR A 51 4.49 8.36 -24.37
C THR A 51 3.76 9.69 -24.35
N ASP A 52 4.12 10.57 -25.29
CA ASP A 52 3.49 11.85 -25.54
C ASP A 52 1.96 11.75 -25.36
N ARG A 53 1.49 12.19 -24.19
CA ARG A 53 0.17 12.02 -23.56
C ARG A 53 -0.88 11.15 -24.30
N PRO A 54 -1.48 10.16 -23.61
CA PRO A 54 -1.53 9.98 -22.15
C PRO A 54 -0.37 9.18 -21.55
N LEU A 55 0.03 9.57 -20.33
CA LEU A 55 1.04 8.87 -19.51
C LEU A 55 0.50 7.48 -19.15
N TYR A 56 1.23 6.44 -19.54
CA TYR A 56 0.87 5.06 -19.19
C TYR A 56 1.52 4.73 -17.85
N ILE A 57 0.68 4.51 -16.83
CA ILE A 57 1.09 4.15 -15.47
C ILE A 57 0.59 2.72 -15.20
N TRP A 58 1.47 1.86 -14.71
CA TRP A 58 1.11 0.53 -14.23
C TRP A 58 1.88 0.21 -12.95
N HIS A 59 1.36 -0.74 -12.16
CA HIS A 59 2.00 -1.17 -10.93
C HIS A 59 2.34 -2.64 -11.01
N THR A 60 3.49 -3.02 -10.46
CA THR A 60 3.89 -4.41 -10.33
C THR A 60 4.27 -4.70 -8.89
N VAL A 61 4.14 -5.96 -8.49
CA VAL A 61 4.83 -6.42 -7.29
C VAL A 61 6.34 -6.45 -7.60
N PRO A 62 7.23 -6.13 -6.63
CA PRO A 62 8.66 -6.07 -6.91
C PRO A 62 9.18 -7.37 -7.53
N GLU A 63 9.76 -7.27 -8.72
CA GLU A 63 10.10 -8.45 -9.55
C GLU A 63 11.23 -9.29 -8.94
N HIS A 64 12.04 -8.71 -8.06
CA HIS A 64 13.12 -9.39 -7.36
C HIS A 64 12.64 -10.37 -6.28
N LEU A 65 11.35 -10.33 -5.93
CA LEU A 65 10.75 -11.26 -4.96
C LEU A 65 10.44 -12.60 -5.62
N GLY A 66 10.58 -13.69 -4.86
CA GLY A 66 10.13 -15.00 -5.28
C GLY A 66 8.61 -15.07 -5.41
N ALA A 67 8.09 -16.01 -6.22
CA ALA A 67 6.68 -16.09 -6.57
C ALA A 67 5.73 -16.11 -5.37
N ASP A 68 6.02 -16.88 -4.33
CA ASP A 68 5.19 -16.94 -3.12
C ASP A 68 5.18 -15.61 -2.36
N GLU A 69 6.33 -14.92 -2.31
CA GLU A 69 6.40 -13.61 -1.68
C GLU A 69 5.67 -12.56 -2.51
N GLN A 70 5.73 -12.65 -3.84
CA GLN A 70 4.95 -11.77 -4.69
C GLN A 70 3.44 -11.92 -4.42
N LYS A 71 2.94 -13.17 -4.33
CA LYS A 71 1.54 -13.45 -3.99
C LYS A 71 1.15 -12.91 -2.62
N ARG A 72 2.03 -13.05 -1.63
CA ARG A 72 1.82 -12.47 -0.30
C ARG A 72 1.70 -10.95 -0.36
N VAL A 73 2.61 -10.25 -1.03
CA VAL A 73 2.55 -8.78 -1.18
C VAL A 73 1.27 -8.36 -1.90
N ALA A 74 0.96 -8.96 -3.05
CA ALA A 74 -0.25 -8.70 -3.81
C ALA A 74 -1.52 -8.89 -2.97
N THR A 75 -1.60 -10.00 -2.25
CA THR A 75 -2.79 -10.33 -1.46
C THR A 75 -2.94 -9.44 -0.23
N ARG A 76 -1.83 -9.02 0.40
CA ARG A 76 -1.86 -8.08 1.53
C ARG A 76 -2.31 -6.67 1.13
N ALA A 77 -2.16 -6.30 -0.14
CA ALA A 77 -2.68 -5.02 -0.66
C ALA A 77 -4.23 -4.97 -0.67
N ILE A 78 -4.89 -6.12 -0.90
CA ILE A 78 -6.35 -6.18 -1.11
C ILE A 78 -7.14 -5.57 0.07
N PRO A 79 -6.93 -5.94 1.34
CA PRO A 79 -7.69 -5.34 2.44
C PRO A 79 -7.51 -3.83 2.57
N ALA A 80 -6.32 -3.31 2.26
CA ALA A 80 -6.05 -1.87 2.34
C ALA A 80 -6.81 -1.09 1.24
N LEU A 81 -6.84 -1.64 0.02
CA LEU A 81 -7.61 -1.08 -1.09
C LEU A 81 -9.12 -1.12 -0.82
N LEU A 82 -9.64 -2.26 -0.33
CA LEU A 82 -11.06 -2.39 0.05
C LEU A 82 -11.45 -1.43 1.17
N LEU A 83 -10.59 -1.22 2.18
CA LEU A 83 -10.83 -0.26 3.26
C LEU A 83 -10.80 1.20 2.78
N ALA A 84 -10.05 1.50 1.73
CA ALA A 84 -10.05 2.80 1.08
C ALA A 84 -11.27 3.01 0.16
N GLY A 85 -12.11 1.99 -0.02
CA GLY A 85 -13.35 2.05 -0.79
C GLY A 85 -13.20 1.72 -2.28
N TYR A 86 -12.07 1.12 -2.69
CA TYR A 86 -11.83 0.70 -4.07
C TYR A 86 -12.37 -0.70 -4.34
N GLU A 87 -12.92 -0.90 -5.53
CA GLU A 87 -13.31 -2.22 -6.04
C GLU A 87 -12.09 -2.95 -6.60
N VAL A 88 -11.77 -4.11 -6.03
CA VAL A 88 -10.57 -4.89 -6.37
C VAL A 88 -10.97 -6.27 -6.85
N ASN A 89 -10.46 -6.64 -8.01
CA ASN A 89 -10.48 -8.02 -8.49
C ASN A 89 -9.08 -8.63 -8.43
N CYS A 90 -9.01 -9.92 -8.12
CA CYS A 90 -7.76 -10.65 -8.03
C CYS A 90 -7.95 -12.03 -8.64
N THR A 91 -7.05 -12.42 -9.55
CA THR A 91 -7.11 -13.78 -10.11
C THR A 91 -6.82 -14.82 -9.02
N PRO A 92 -7.50 -15.99 -9.04
CA PRO A 92 -7.31 -17.02 -8.01
C PRO A 92 -5.87 -17.50 -7.86
N ASP A 93 -5.09 -17.47 -8.94
CA ASP A 93 -3.69 -17.91 -8.95
C ASP A 93 -2.75 -16.99 -8.15
N VAL A 94 -3.16 -15.74 -7.92
CA VAL A 94 -2.42 -14.75 -7.13
C VAL A 94 -2.80 -14.81 -5.65
N PHE A 95 -4.04 -15.19 -5.34
CA PHE A 95 -4.61 -15.05 -4.01
C PHE A 95 -4.01 -16.04 -2.99
N ASP A 96 -3.41 -15.49 -1.93
CA ASP A 96 -2.93 -16.24 -0.76
C ASP A 96 -3.86 -16.01 0.45
N GLU A 97 -4.66 -17.01 0.79
CA GLU A 97 -5.66 -16.89 1.86
C GLU A 97 -5.04 -16.55 3.22
N ALA A 98 -3.86 -17.12 3.53
CA ALA A 98 -3.21 -16.89 4.81
C ALA A 98 -2.72 -15.44 4.93
N ALA A 99 -2.13 -14.91 3.86
CA ALA A 99 -1.70 -13.52 3.75
C ALA A 99 -2.89 -12.55 3.85
N TYR A 100 -4.01 -12.88 3.19
CA TYR A 100 -5.23 -12.09 3.27
C TYR A 100 -5.76 -11.98 4.71
N ARG A 101 -5.91 -13.13 5.39
CA ARG A 101 -6.40 -13.18 6.77
C ARG A 101 -5.50 -12.41 7.73
N GLN A 102 -4.19 -12.53 7.56
CA GLN A 102 -3.22 -11.77 8.34
C GLN A 102 -3.36 -10.26 8.11
N ALA A 103 -3.43 -9.81 6.86
CA ALA A 103 -3.61 -8.39 6.53
C ALA A 103 -4.93 -7.82 7.07
N VAL A 104 -6.04 -8.57 7.00
CA VAL A 104 -7.31 -8.16 7.62
C VAL A 104 -7.17 -8.00 9.13
N HIS A 105 -6.46 -8.92 9.79
CA HIS A 105 -6.22 -8.83 11.23
C HIS A 105 -5.37 -7.60 11.60
N GLU A 106 -4.30 -7.34 10.84
CA GLU A 106 -3.45 -6.15 11.00
C GLU A 106 -4.22 -4.85 10.76
N ALA A 107 -5.05 -4.80 9.72
CA ALA A 107 -5.87 -3.62 9.44
C ALA A 107 -6.88 -3.34 10.56
N ARG A 108 -7.53 -4.39 11.09
CA ARG A 108 -8.45 -4.27 12.24
C ARG A 108 -7.74 -3.82 13.51
N THR A 109 -6.57 -4.37 13.81
CA THR A 109 -5.79 -3.98 14.99
C THR A 109 -5.27 -2.54 14.89
N ARG A 110 -4.90 -2.09 13.69
CA ARG A 110 -4.52 -0.69 13.43
C ARG A 110 -5.73 0.26 13.58
N ALA A 111 -6.90 -0.11 13.08
CA ALA A 111 -8.13 0.68 13.25
C ALA A 111 -8.60 0.76 14.71
N ALA A 112 -8.39 -0.31 15.49
CA ALA A 112 -8.73 -0.36 16.90
C ALA A 112 -7.76 0.41 17.81
N ARG A 113 -6.60 0.83 17.31
CA ARG A 113 -5.67 1.73 18.00
C ARG A 113 -5.94 3.17 17.54
N PRO A 114 -6.80 3.95 18.23
CA PRO A 114 -6.80 5.39 18.01
C PRO A 114 -5.38 5.89 18.27
N SER A 115 -4.84 6.68 17.34
CA SER A 115 -3.52 7.27 17.41
C SER A 115 -3.30 7.91 18.78
N THR A 116 -2.64 7.19 19.70
CA THR A 116 -2.12 7.81 20.92
C THR A 116 -0.95 8.67 20.46
N GLN A 117 -1.30 9.94 20.26
CA GLN A 117 -0.39 11.03 20.05
C GLN A 117 0.78 10.90 21.04
N HIS A 118 1.95 10.90 20.45
CA HIS A 118 3.25 11.11 21.06
C HIS A 118 3.15 12.06 22.27
N PRO A 119 3.51 11.67 23.51
CA PRO A 119 3.71 12.66 24.55
C PRO A 119 4.90 13.54 24.13
N PRO A 120 4.80 14.88 24.25
CA PRO A 120 5.96 15.73 23.98
C PRO A 120 7.08 15.40 24.97
N PRO A 121 8.37 15.51 24.58
CA PRO A 121 9.45 15.34 25.52
C PRO A 121 9.28 16.37 26.65
N ALA A 122 9.15 15.88 27.87
CA ALA A 122 9.08 16.73 29.06
C ALA A 122 10.34 17.60 29.09
N GLY A 123 10.11 18.92 29.07
CA GLY A 123 11.15 19.93 29.12
C GLY A 123 12.12 19.69 30.28
N SER A 124 13.39 19.88 29.99
CA SER A 124 14.50 19.83 30.93
C SER A 124 14.20 20.70 32.17
N PRO A 125 14.43 20.21 33.40
CA PRO A 125 14.36 21.08 34.56
C PRO A 125 15.54 22.06 34.54
N SER A 126 15.24 23.32 34.25
CA SER A 126 16.13 24.45 34.49
C SER A 126 16.53 24.48 35.96
N HIS A 127 17.78 24.18 36.23
CA HIS A 127 18.40 24.25 37.56
C HIS A 127 18.50 25.72 37.98
N PRO A 128 17.86 26.18 39.07
CA PRO A 128 18.20 27.46 39.66
C PRO A 128 19.28 27.24 40.73
N ALA A 129 20.45 27.84 40.50
CA ALA A 129 21.38 28.21 41.56
C ALA A 129 21.59 29.73 41.46
N PRO A 130 21.97 30.49 42.51
CA PRO A 130 22.29 30.09 43.89
C PRO A 130 21.59 30.99 44.96
N ALA A 131 21.65 30.62 46.24
CA ALA A 131 21.47 31.58 47.33
C ALA A 131 22.39 31.25 48.51
N GLN A 132 23.05 32.29 49.01
CA GLN A 132 24.20 32.26 49.90
C GLN A 132 23.82 32.23 51.40
N ARG A 133 24.77 31.73 52.19
CA ARG A 133 25.15 32.07 53.58
C ARG A 133 24.15 31.86 54.72
N THR A 134 24.68 31.35 55.83
CA THR A 134 24.67 31.95 57.18
C THR A 134 25.49 31.08 58.15
N PRO A 135 25.72 31.53 59.39
CA PRO A 135 26.85 32.31 59.90
C PRO A 135 28.04 31.47 60.43
#